data_AF-A0A3A4TDX0-F1
#
_entry.id   AF-A0A3A4TDX0-F1
#
_cell.length_a   1.000
_cell.length_b   1.000
_cell.length_c   1.000
_cell.angle_alpha   90.00
_cell.angle_beta   90.00
_cell.angle_gamma   90.00
#
_symmetry.space_group_name_H-M   'P 1'
#
loop_
_entity.id
_entity.type
_entity.pdbx_description
1 polymer ?
#
loop_
_entity_poly.entity_id
_entity_poly.type
_entity_poly.pdbx_seq_one_letter_code
_entity_poly.pdbx_strand_id
1 'polypeptide(L)'
;MGIMTRFTRLFKADIHGVMDQIENKELIVKQCLREMEESLTQKQGRLNQLKASLDQVREEIRQLGRENAKTEQDLETAIAKEKDDIARLLIKKCIKTGQYMEASGRQAEALEKQIGMLSENIEAQKHQYAEMQLRSESWLQRTEHRKWEESTAGIINQTAWNYISDEEVELELIKRKDARKGGDPNE
;
A
#
# COMPACT_ATOMS: atom_id res chain seq x y z
N MET A 1 -12.28 -1.18 13.59
CA MET A 1 -11.20 -0.17 13.60
C MET A 1 -9.88 -0.90 13.72
N GLY A 2 -9.24 -1.17 12.59
CA GLY A 2 -8.09 -2.07 12.49
C GLY A 2 -6.80 -1.44 12.98
N ILE A 3 -5.84 -2.29 13.34
CA ILE A 3 -4.46 -1.93 13.72
C ILE A 3 -3.87 -0.91 12.74
N MET A 4 -4.22 -1.01 11.46
CA MET A 4 -3.84 -0.07 10.38
C MET A 4 -4.19 1.41 10.64
N THR A 5 -5.35 1.73 11.23
CA THR A 5 -5.75 3.13 11.52
C THR A 5 -4.99 3.69 12.73
N ARG A 6 -4.59 2.82 13.65
CA ARG A 6 -3.71 3.18 14.77
C ARG A 6 -2.27 3.34 14.29
N PHE A 7 -1.81 2.47 13.40
CA PHE A 7 -0.46 2.50 12.83
C PHE A 7 -0.23 3.73 11.95
N THR A 8 -1.15 4.05 11.04
CA THR A 8 -1.08 5.30 10.25
C THR A 8 -1.13 6.55 11.11
N ARG A 9 -1.90 6.55 12.22
CA ARG A 9 -1.84 7.63 13.22
C ARG A 9 -0.51 7.68 13.97
N LEU A 10 0.02 6.55 14.41
CA LEU A 10 1.34 6.44 15.07
C LEU A 10 2.48 6.88 14.16
N PHE A 11 2.42 6.54 12.87
CA PHE A 11 3.41 6.97 11.87
C PHE A 11 3.30 8.47 11.53
N LYS A 12 2.08 9.03 11.53
CA LYS A 12 1.84 10.45 11.23
C LYS A 12 2.08 11.36 12.44
N ALA A 13 2.13 10.80 13.65
CA ALA A 13 2.21 11.52 14.92
C ALA A 13 3.57 11.45 15.62
N ASP A 14 4.67 11.50 14.86
CA ASP A 14 6.02 11.75 15.36
C ASP A 14 6.87 10.50 15.70
N ILE A 15 7.82 10.22 14.82
CA ILE A 15 8.83 9.15 14.87
C ILE A 15 10.06 9.57 15.71
N HIS A 16 10.04 10.69 16.44
CA HIS A 16 11.18 11.08 17.29
C HIS A 16 11.17 10.50 18.73
N GLY A 17 10.18 9.69 19.14
CA GLY A 17 10.25 9.08 20.48
C GLY A 17 9.30 7.92 20.79
N VAL A 18 8.09 7.90 20.22
CA VAL A 18 7.09 6.86 20.57
C VAL A 18 7.42 5.51 19.93
N MET A 19 8.06 5.53 18.75
CA MET A 19 8.48 4.32 18.07
C MET A 19 9.64 3.61 18.78
N ASP A 20 10.39 4.28 19.66
CA ASP A 20 11.55 3.65 20.31
C ASP A 20 11.18 2.68 21.44
N GLN A 21 9.95 2.80 21.97
CA GLN A 21 9.44 2.07 23.14
C GLN A 21 8.68 0.77 22.82
N ILE A 22 8.47 0.44 21.54
CA ILE A 22 7.73 -0.78 21.15
C ILE A 22 8.72 -1.95 21.00
N GLU A 23 8.62 -2.98 21.84
CA GLU A 23 9.27 -4.27 21.59
C GLU A 23 8.59 -4.96 20.38
N ASN A 24 9.38 -5.39 19.38
CA ASN A 24 8.94 -6.04 18.11
C ASN A 24 8.37 -5.14 16.98
N LYS A 25 9.02 -3.99 16.73
CA LYS A 25 8.67 -3.00 15.66
C LYS A 25 8.62 -3.59 14.25
N GLU A 26 9.58 -4.45 13.92
CA GLU A 26 9.71 -5.05 12.60
C GLU A 26 8.50 -5.92 12.23
N LEU A 27 7.99 -6.67 13.21
CA LEU A 27 6.84 -7.56 13.02
C LEU A 27 5.58 -6.77 12.69
N ILE A 28 5.35 -5.65 13.39
CA ILE A 28 4.18 -4.78 13.17
C ILE A 28 4.23 -4.13 11.79
N VAL A 29 5.40 -3.65 11.36
CA VAL A 29 5.58 -3.05 10.02
C VAL A 29 5.32 -4.09 8.94
N LYS A 30 5.89 -5.29 9.06
CA LYS A 30 5.65 -6.40 8.12
C LYS A 30 4.18 -6.80 8.07
N GLN A 31 3.50 -6.86 9.21
CA GLN A 31 2.07 -7.14 9.26
C GLN A 31 1.24 -6.04 8.56
N CYS A 32 1.56 -4.76 8.79
CA CYS A 32 0.84 -3.66 8.14
C CYS A 32 1.03 -3.67 6.62
N LEU A 33 2.24 -3.94 6.12
CA LEU A 33 2.49 -4.08 4.68
C LEU A 33 1.66 -5.22 4.09
N ARG A 34 1.60 -6.37 4.78
CA ARG A 34 0.79 -7.52 4.33
C ARG A 34 -0.71 -7.21 4.31
N GLU A 35 -1.23 -6.55 5.35
CA GLU A 35 -2.64 -6.12 5.40
C GLU A 35 -2.96 -5.11 4.29
N MET A 36 -2.04 -4.20 3.96
CA MET A 36 -2.21 -3.27 2.83
C MET A 36 -2.22 -3.98 1.48
N GLU A 37 -1.33 -4.96 1.28
CA GLU A 37 -1.24 -5.77 0.07
C GLU A 37 -2.50 -6.62 -0.13
N GLU A 38 -3.01 -7.24 0.94
CA GLU A 38 -4.27 -7.99 0.91
C GLU A 38 -5.45 -7.07 0.57
N SER A 39 -5.52 -5.88 1.19
CA SER A 39 -6.54 -4.88 0.88
C SER A 39 -6.47 -4.39 -0.57
N LEU A 40 -5.26 -4.16 -1.11
CA LEU A 40 -5.05 -3.80 -2.51
C LEU A 40 -5.54 -4.91 -3.44
N THR A 41 -5.20 -6.16 -3.15
CA THR A 41 -5.62 -7.34 -3.93
C THR A 41 -7.14 -7.48 -3.93
N GLN A 42 -7.79 -7.31 -2.77
CA GLN A 42 -9.24 -7.35 -2.66
C GLN A 42 -9.91 -6.23 -3.47
N LYS A 43 -9.40 -5.00 -3.39
CA LYS A 43 -9.90 -3.86 -4.17
C LYS A 43 -9.70 -4.07 -5.67
N GLN A 44 -8.56 -4.62 -6.08
CA GLN A 44 -8.30 -4.95 -7.48
C GLN A 44 -9.25 -6.03 -8.00
N GLY A 45 -9.55 -7.04 -7.19
CA GLY A 45 -10.56 -8.06 -7.51
C GLY A 45 -11.95 -7.44 -7.70
N ARG A 46 -12.37 -6.55 -6.80
CA ARG A 46 -13.62 -5.80 -6.93
C ARG A 46 -13.63 -4.90 -8.16
N LEU A 47 -12.52 -4.25 -8.49
CA LEU A 47 -12.39 -3.43 -9.69
C LEU A 47 -12.61 -4.27 -10.96
N ASN A 48 -12.02 -5.47 -11.02
CA ASN A 48 -12.19 -6.39 -12.14
C ASN A 48 -13.64 -6.86 -12.27
N GLN A 49 -14.33 -7.15 -11.16
CA GLN A 49 -15.74 -7.50 -11.16
C GLN A 49 -16.62 -6.36 -11.70
N LEU A 50 -16.36 -5.12 -11.28
CA LEU A 50 -17.08 -3.96 -11.78
C LEU A 50 -16.86 -3.74 -13.28
N LYS A 51 -15.62 -3.90 -13.77
CA LYS A 51 -15.30 -3.83 -15.20
C LYS A 51 -16.05 -4.89 -16.01
N ALA A 52 -16.04 -6.14 -15.54
CA ALA A 52 -16.79 -7.22 -16.19
C ALA A 52 -18.30 -6.93 -16.23
N SER A 53 -18.87 -6.38 -15.15
CA SER A 53 -20.27 -5.96 -15.12
C SER A 53 -20.57 -4.83 -16.10
N LEU A 54 -19.67 -3.83 -16.21
CA LEU A 54 -19.80 -2.75 -17.19
C LEU A 54 -19.77 -3.30 -18.63
N ASP A 55 -18.86 -4.23 -18.92
CA ASP A 55 -18.75 -4.84 -20.25
C ASP A 55 -19.99 -5.65 -20.61
N GLN A 56 -20.58 -6.36 -19.64
CA GLN A 56 -21.85 -7.06 -19.82
C GLN A 56 -22.99 -6.09 -20.17
N VAL A 57 -23.17 -5.02 -19.39
CA VAL A 57 -24.21 -4.02 -19.64
C VAL A 57 -24.02 -3.36 -21.02
N ARG A 58 -22.76 -3.07 -21.40
CA ARG A 58 -22.46 -2.51 -22.72
C ARG A 58 -22.80 -3.47 -23.85
N GLU A 59 -22.55 -4.77 -23.70
CA GLU A 59 -22.94 -5.74 -24.71
C GLU A 59 -24.46 -5.89 -24.82
N GLU A 60 -25.18 -5.86 -23.69
CA GLU A 60 -26.65 -5.83 -23.68
C GLU A 60 -27.20 -4.61 -24.43
N ILE A 61 -26.63 -3.41 -24.21
CA ILE A 61 -27.00 -2.20 -24.95
C ILE A 61 -26.74 -2.38 -26.45
N ARG A 62 -25.61 -2.98 -26.86
CA ARG A 62 -25.32 -3.25 -28.28
C ARG A 62 -26.32 -4.23 -28.88
N GLN A 63 -26.71 -5.27 -28.15
CA GLN A 63 -27.71 -6.25 -28.60
C GLN A 63 -29.06 -5.57 -28.82
N LEU A 64 -29.54 -4.81 -27.82
CA LEU A 64 -30.77 -4.04 -27.93
C LEU A 64 -30.72 -3.04 -29.09
N GLY A 65 -29.58 -2.39 -29.32
CA GLY A 65 -29.38 -1.48 -30.45
C GLY A 65 -29.53 -2.18 -31.81
N ARG A 66 -28.97 -3.41 -31.96
CA ARG A 66 -29.14 -4.21 -33.18
C ARG A 66 -30.59 -4.63 -33.40
N GLU A 67 -31.29 -5.03 -32.34
CA GLU A 67 -32.71 -5.39 -32.41
C GLU A 67 -33.61 -4.19 -32.72
N ASN A 68 -33.28 -3.02 -32.16
CA ASN A 68 -33.99 -1.79 -32.42
C ASN A 68 -33.81 -1.37 -33.89
N ALA A 69 -32.59 -1.45 -34.43
CA ALA A 69 -32.32 -1.12 -35.83
C ALA A 69 -33.12 -2.02 -36.80
N LYS A 70 -33.24 -3.32 -36.51
CA LYS A 70 -34.11 -4.23 -37.29
C LYS A 70 -35.59 -3.83 -37.19
N THR A 71 -36.04 -3.50 -35.98
CA THR A 71 -37.42 -3.07 -35.74
C THR A 71 -37.73 -1.76 -36.47
N GLU A 72 -36.75 -0.86 -36.57
CA GLU A 72 -36.87 0.40 -37.32
C GLU A 72 -36.96 0.16 -38.83
N GLN A 73 -36.17 -0.77 -39.37
CA GLN A 73 -36.27 -1.17 -40.79
C GLN A 73 -37.62 -1.82 -41.12
N ASP A 74 -38.14 -2.66 -40.22
CA ASP A 74 -39.48 -3.24 -40.35
C ASP A 74 -40.57 -2.15 -40.27
N LEU A 75 -40.37 -1.13 -39.44
CA LEU A 75 -41.26 0.02 -39.31
C LEU A 75 -41.30 0.85 -40.60
N GLU A 76 -40.15 1.18 -41.18
CA GLU A 76 -40.07 1.87 -42.48
C GLU A 76 -40.84 1.10 -43.56
N THR A 77 -40.68 -0.23 -43.58
CA THR A 77 -41.39 -1.11 -44.51
C THR A 77 -42.91 -1.11 -44.27
N ALA A 78 -43.35 -1.09 -43.01
CA ALA A 78 -44.76 -1.05 -42.64
C ALA A 78 -45.41 0.28 -43.04
N ILE A 79 -44.71 1.40 -42.83
CA ILE A 79 -45.15 2.74 -43.24
C ILE A 79 -45.24 2.83 -44.76
N ALA A 80 -44.23 2.35 -45.49
CA ALA A 80 -44.24 2.36 -46.96
C ALA A 80 -45.37 1.53 -47.57
N LYS A 81 -45.90 0.55 -46.82
CA LYS A 81 -47.04 -0.30 -47.21
C LYS A 81 -48.38 0.19 -46.63
N GLU A 82 -48.41 1.37 -46.01
CA GLU A 82 -49.58 1.99 -45.37
C GLU A 82 -50.26 1.07 -44.33
N LYS A 83 -49.47 0.22 -43.65
CA LYS A 83 -49.95 -0.69 -42.61
C LYS A 83 -49.87 -0.05 -41.24
N ASP A 84 -50.72 0.95 -41.00
CA ASP A 84 -50.71 1.79 -39.80
C ASP A 84 -50.83 1.01 -38.48
N ASP A 85 -51.62 -0.07 -38.44
CA ASP A 85 -51.78 -0.89 -37.24
C ASP A 85 -50.46 -1.56 -36.84
N ILE A 86 -49.71 -2.05 -37.82
CA ILE A 86 -48.38 -2.66 -37.61
C ILE A 86 -47.37 -1.59 -37.25
N ALA A 87 -47.37 -0.46 -37.96
CA ALA A 87 -46.47 0.65 -37.69
C ALA A 87 -46.62 1.17 -36.24
N ARG A 88 -47.86 1.33 -35.73
CA ARG A 88 -48.11 1.73 -34.34
C ARG A 88 -47.53 0.75 -33.32
N LEU A 89 -47.64 -0.56 -33.57
CA LEU A 89 -47.07 -1.60 -32.71
C LEU A 89 -45.53 -1.54 -32.70
N LEU A 90 -44.92 -1.37 -33.88
CA LEU A 90 -43.47 -1.27 -34.03
C LEU A 90 -42.91 0.00 -33.37
N ILE A 91 -43.57 1.16 -33.55
CA ILE A 91 -43.21 2.41 -32.87
C ILE A 91 -43.24 2.22 -31.35
N LYS A 92 -44.30 1.59 -30.82
CA LYS A 92 -44.39 1.31 -29.37
C LYS A 92 -43.24 0.43 -28.90
N LYS A 93 -42.80 -0.53 -29.70
CA LYS A 93 -41.63 -1.36 -29.41
C LYS A 93 -40.35 -0.54 -29.44
N CYS A 94 -40.11 0.28 -30.46
CA CYS A 94 -38.93 1.14 -30.56
C CYS A 94 -38.81 2.10 -29.36
N ILE A 95 -39.92 2.74 -28.97
CA ILE A 95 -39.94 3.64 -27.80
C ILE A 95 -39.55 2.88 -26.53
N LYS A 96 -40.13 1.68 -26.31
CA LYS A 96 -39.79 0.87 -25.14
C LYS A 96 -38.32 0.45 -25.14
N THR A 97 -37.83 -0.06 -26.26
CA THR A 97 -36.42 -0.47 -26.39
C THR A 97 -35.48 0.72 -26.15
N GLY A 98 -35.81 1.90 -26.68
CA GLY A 98 -35.06 3.14 -26.41
C GLY A 98 -35.03 3.49 -24.92
N GLN A 99 -36.16 3.44 -24.22
CA GLN A 99 -36.23 3.68 -22.78
C GLN A 99 -35.37 2.68 -21.97
N TYR A 100 -35.37 1.40 -22.36
CA TYR A 100 -34.51 0.40 -21.74
C TYR A 100 -33.02 0.69 -22.00
N MET A 101 -32.66 1.04 -23.24
CA MET A 101 -31.28 1.39 -23.59
C MET A 101 -30.79 2.62 -22.82
N GLU A 102 -31.63 3.65 -22.65
CA GLU A 102 -31.30 4.82 -21.83
C GLU A 102 -31.09 4.44 -20.35
N ALA A 103 -31.96 3.58 -19.80
CA ALA A 103 -31.82 3.12 -18.42
C ALA A 103 -30.53 2.32 -18.21
N SER A 104 -30.22 1.39 -19.12
CA SER A 104 -28.96 0.63 -19.10
C SER A 104 -27.74 1.54 -19.33
N GLY A 105 -27.87 2.58 -20.16
CA GLY A 105 -26.83 3.59 -20.35
C GLY A 105 -26.51 4.35 -19.05
N ARG A 106 -27.54 4.79 -18.32
CA ARG A 106 -27.36 5.40 -16.99
C ARG A 106 -26.69 4.46 -15.99
N GLN A 107 -27.02 3.16 -16.04
CA GLN A 107 -26.37 2.15 -15.21
C GLN A 107 -24.88 2.00 -15.58
N ALA A 108 -24.55 1.97 -16.87
CA ALA A 108 -23.16 1.92 -17.34
C ALA A 108 -22.36 3.15 -16.87
N GLU A 109 -22.91 4.35 -17.01
CA GLU A 109 -22.27 5.58 -16.50
C GLU A 109 -22.03 5.54 -14.98
N ALA A 110 -22.99 5.01 -14.22
CA ALA A 110 -22.83 4.85 -12.78
C ALA A 110 -21.71 3.86 -12.42
N LEU A 111 -21.59 2.75 -13.16
CA LEU A 111 -20.51 1.79 -13.00
C LEU A 111 -19.16 2.39 -13.38
N GLU A 112 -19.07 3.15 -14.48
CA GLU A 112 -17.86 3.85 -14.90
C GLU A 112 -17.36 4.83 -13.83
N LYS A 113 -18.26 5.61 -13.22
CA LYS A 113 -17.92 6.50 -12.10
C LYS A 113 -17.37 5.71 -10.90
N GLN A 114 -18.00 4.59 -10.54
CA GLN A 114 -17.52 3.73 -9.44
C GLN A 114 -16.14 3.13 -9.74
N ILE A 115 -15.92 2.69 -10.99
CA ILE A 115 -14.63 2.17 -11.46
C ILE A 115 -13.56 3.26 -11.38
N GLY A 116 -13.87 4.49 -11.81
CA GLY A 116 -12.96 5.63 -11.70
C GLY A 116 -12.55 5.89 -10.26
N MET A 117 -13.53 6.08 -9.36
CA MET A 117 -13.28 6.32 -7.94
C MET A 117 -12.47 5.20 -7.27
N LEU A 118 -12.77 3.94 -7.57
CA LEU A 118 -12.05 2.81 -7.01
C LEU A 118 -10.63 2.71 -7.56
N SER A 119 -10.43 3.02 -8.84
CA SER A 119 -9.10 3.04 -9.47
C SER A 119 -8.22 4.12 -8.86
N GLU A 120 -8.75 5.34 -8.68
CA GLU A 120 -8.04 6.43 -7.99
C GLU A 120 -7.68 6.04 -6.54
N ASN A 121 -8.61 5.39 -5.83
CA ASN A 121 -8.35 4.93 -4.47
C ASN A 121 -7.24 3.86 -4.40
N ILE A 122 -7.24 2.92 -5.35
CA ILE A 122 -6.19 1.90 -5.48
C ILE A 122 -4.84 2.57 -5.73
N GLU A 123 -4.79 3.56 -6.64
CA GLU A 123 -3.54 4.24 -6.98
C GLU A 123 -3.00 5.05 -5.80
N ALA A 124 -3.87 5.78 -5.10
CA ALA A 124 -3.49 6.49 -3.87
C ALA A 124 -2.96 5.52 -2.79
N GLN A 125 -3.59 4.35 -2.63
CA GLN A 125 -3.13 3.34 -1.68
C GLN A 125 -1.81 2.69 -2.10
N LYS A 126 -1.56 2.49 -3.40
CA LYS A 126 -0.26 2.02 -3.91
C LYS A 126 0.86 3.01 -3.63
N HIS A 127 0.62 4.30 -3.82
CA HIS A 127 1.59 5.33 -3.47
C HIS A 127 1.92 5.31 -1.97
N GLN A 128 0.91 5.20 -1.10
CA GLN A 128 1.12 5.06 0.34
C GLN A 128 1.88 3.79 0.70
N TYR A 129 1.61 2.67 0.02
CA TYR A 129 2.31 1.41 0.20
C TYR A 129 3.79 1.54 -0.17
N ALA A 130 4.10 2.14 -1.33
CA ALA A 130 5.48 2.36 -1.77
C ALA A 130 6.26 3.29 -0.81
N GLU A 131 5.61 4.35 -0.32
CA GLU A 131 6.19 5.25 0.69
C GLU A 131 6.48 4.51 2.00
N MET A 132 5.57 3.63 2.44
CA MET A 132 5.77 2.80 3.63
C MET A 132 6.90 1.78 3.44
N GLN A 133 7.01 1.16 2.26
CA GLN A 133 8.10 0.23 1.95
C GLN A 133 9.46 0.93 2.03
N LEU A 134 9.63 2.04 1.30
CA LEU A 134 10.88 2.80 1.29
C LEU A 134 11.29 3.26 2.70
N ARG A 135 10.33 3.73 3.49
CA ARG A 135 10.58 4.12 4.89
C ARG A 135 10.98 2.93 5.75
N SER A 136 10.32 1.78 5.59
CA SER A 136 10.65 0.57 6.34
C SER A 136 12.06 0.07 6.04
N GLU A 137 12.51 0.14 4.79
CA GLU A 137 13.86 -0.25 4.37
C GLU A 137 14.91 0.70 4.95
N SER A 138 14.70 2.02 4.87
CA SER A 138 15.60 3.01 5.45
C SER A 138 15.74 2.86 6.98
N TRP A 139 14.65 2.45 7.65
CA TRP A 139 14.66 2.17 9.07
C TRP A 139 15.44 0.90 9.39
N LEU A 140 15.23 -0.18 8.63
CA LEU A 140 15.93 -1.44 8.82
C LEU A 140 17.45 -1.22 8.70
N GLN A 141 17.89 -0.53 7.64
CA GLN A 141 19.30 -0.16 7.45
C GLN A 141 19.87 0.65 8.62
N ARG A 142 19.12 1.62 9.15
CA ARG A 142 19.54 2.42 10.31
C ARG A 142 19.64 1.58 11.59
N THR A 143 18.75 0.62 11.79
CA THR A 143 18.83 -0.30 12.95
C THR A 143 19.97 -1.29 12.84
N GLU A 144 20.27 -1.79 11.63
CA GLU A 144 21.44 -2.64 11.38
C GLU A 144 22.74 -1.87 11.61
N HIS A 145 22.82 -0.62 11.14
CA HIS A 145 23.98 0.24 11.39
C HIS A 145 24.16 0.51 12.89
N ARG A 146 23.08 0.83 13.62
CA ARG A 146 23.15 1.04 15.08
C ARG A 146 23.56 -0.24 15.83
N LYS A 147 22.99 -1.40 15.47
CA LYS A 147 23.39 -2.68 16.06
C LYS A 147 24.85 -3.02 15.75
N TRP A 148 25.32 -2.69 14.54
CA TRP A 148 26.72 -2.85 14.14
C TRP A 148 27.64 -1.90 14.91
N GLU A 149 27.26 -0.63 15.07
CA GLU A 149 27.99 0.35 15.91
C GLU A 149 28.00 -0.05 17.38
N GLU A 150 26.89 -0.52 17.95
CA GLU A 150 26.82 -1.03 19.32
C GLU A 150 27.67 -2.30 19.51
N SER A 151 27.62 -3.23 18.55
CA SER A 151 28.44 -4.45 18.59
C SER A 151 29.93 -4.16 18.41
N THR A 152 30.29 -3.26 17.50
CA THR A 152 31.68 -2.87 17.26
C THR A 152 32.21 -1.97 18.37
N ALA A 153 31.41 -1.06 18.94
CA ALA A 153 31.77 -0.29 20.12
C ALA A 153 31.99 -1.20 21.33
N GLY A 154 31.19 -2.26 21.50
CA GLY A 154 31.43 -3.28 22.52
C GLY A 154 32.76 -4.03 22.34
N ILE A 155 33.12 -4.36 21.08
CA ILE A 155 34.39 -5.00 20.72
C ILE A 155 35.58 -4.03 20.90
N ILE A 156 35.46 -2.79 20.44
CA ILE A 156 36.50 -1.74 20.56
C ILE A 156 36.75 -1.41 22.04
N ASN A 157 35.69 -1.32 22.85
CA ASN A 157 35.82 -1.11 24.29
C ASN A 157 36.53 -2.31 24.94
N GLN A 158 36.10 -3.56 24.71
CA GLN A 158 36.81 -4.75 25.22
C GLN A 158 38.28 -4.83 24.80
N THR A 159 38.62 -4.39 23.59
CA THR A 159 40.00 -4.38 23.10
C THR A 159 40.83 -3.26 23.74
N ALA A 160 40.21 -2.11 24.03
CA ALA A 160 40.85 -0.97 24.71
C ALA A 160 41.16 -1.24 26.19
N TRP A 161 40.34 -2.05 26.89
CA TRP A 161 40.63 -2.48 28.28
C TRP A 161 41.75 -3.53 28.39
N ASN A 162 42.18 -4.12 27.28
CA ASN A 162 43.17 -5.21 27.27
C ASN A 162 44.56 -4.78 26.79
N TYR A 163 44.74 -3.51 26.42
CA TYR A 163 46.01 -2.96 25.96
C TYR A 163 46.62 -2.10 27.07
N ILE A 164 47.31 -2.74 28.02
CA ILE A 164 48.20 -2.02 28.93
C ILE A 164 49.41 -1.59 28.11
N SER A 165 49.65 -0.28 27.98
CA SER A 165 50.81 0.25 27.25
C SER A 165 52.10 -0.08 28.02
N ASP A 166 53.18 -0.42 27.31
CA ASP A 166 54.49 -0.70 27.90
C ASP A 166 55.00 0.48 28.76
N GLU A 167 54.59 1.71 28.45
CA GLU A 167 54.90 2.91 29.26
C GLU A 167 54.22 2.89 30.64
N GLU A 168 53.02 2.34 30.74
CA GLU A 168 52.27 2.23 32.00
C GLU A 168 52.85 1.10 32.88
N VAL A 169 53.39 0.05 32.26
CA VAL A 169 54.16 -1.00 32.92
C VAL A 169 55.49 -0.45 33.46
N GLU A 170 56.23 0.32 32.65
CA GLU A 170 57.49 0.96 33.04
C GLU A 170 57.31 1.94 34.21
N LEU A 171 56.28 2.79 34.16
CA LEU A 171 55.98 3.74 35.24
C LEU A 171 55.69 3.03 36.56
N GLU A 172 54.94 1.93 36.52
CA GLU A 172 54.62 1.18 37.73
C GLU A 172 55.77 0.32 38.25
N LEU A 173 56.71 -0.05 37.38
CA LEU A 173 57.97 -0.69 37.73
C LEU A 173 58.94 0.31 38.39
N ILE A 174 58.98 1.56 37.93
CA ILE A 174 59.73 2.65 38.56
C ILE A 174 59.18 2.95 39.96
N LYS A 175 57.86 3.11 40.13
CA LYS A 175 57.24 3.32 41.46
C LYS A 175 57.57 2.20 42.44
N ARG A 176 57.55 0.93 42.01
CA ARG A 176 57.89 -0.22 42.87
C ARG A 176 59.38 -0.31 43.17
N LYS A 177 60.26 0.14 42.27
CA LYS A 177 61.71 0.23 42.53
C LYS A 177 62.03 1.34 43.53
N ASP A 178 61.38 2.48 43.42
CA ASP A 178 61.58 3.60 44.35
C ASP A 178 61.04 3.29 45.75
N ALA A 179 59.89 2.59 45.84
CA ALA A 179 59.36 2.08 47.10
C ALA A 179 60.30 1.07 47.81
N ARG A 180 61.10 0.30 47.06
CA ARG A 180 62.12 -0.60 47.63
C ARG A 180 63.43 0.12 47.99
N LYS A 181 63.74 1.26 47.36
CA LYS A 181 64.93 2.07 47.69
C LYS A 181 64.70 3.03 48.86
N GLY A 182 63.44 3.29 49.23
CA GLY A 182 63.06 4.14 50.37
C GLY A 182 62.89 3.42 51.71
N GLY A 183 63.26 2.14 51.81
CA GLY A 183 63.06 1.32 53.00
C GLY A 183 64.32 0.63 53.48
N ASP A 184 65.28 1.39 54.04
CA ASP A 184 65.99 0.99 55.26
C ASP A 184 66.66 2.22 55.91
N PRO A 185 66.25 2.60 57.13
CA PRO A 185 67.26 2.92 58.13
C PRO A 185 66.91 2.26 59.48
N ASN A 186 67.29 0.99 59.68
CA ASN A 186 67.81 0.51 60.96
C ASN A 186 68.41 -0.90 60.86
N GLU A 187 69.71 -0.98 60.59
CA GLU A 187 70.77 -1.47 61.51
C GLU A 187 72.16 -1.30 60.90
#